data_AF-A0A183N5E3-F1
#
_entry.id   AF-A0A183N5E3-F1
#
_cell.length_a   1.000
_cell.length_b   1.000
_cell.length_c   1.000
_cell.angle_alpha   90.00
_cell.angle_beta   90.00
_cell.angle_gamma   90.00
#
_symmetry.space_group_name_H-M   'P 1'
#
loop_
_entity.id
_entity.type
_entity.pdbx_description
1 polymer ?
#
loop_
_entity_poly.entity_id
_entity_poly.type
_entity_poly.pdbx_seq_one_letter_code
_entity_poly.pdbx_strand_id
1 'polypeptide(L)'
;MTFVNLLLKNTGRVNFVRFSPISRSVALSKFEDKTLDYDKLEHNLNIVKDRKCCKSYLMLRPDRVAMQDATAQMALLQFISSGLPRVAVPSTVHCDHLIEAKDGAGTDLNRANDSNKEVYEFLASASAKYGIGFWKPGSGIIHQVIVI
;
A
#
# COMPACT_ATOMS: atom_id res chain seq x y z
N MET A 1 -4.01 -23.57 -32.21
CA MET A 1 -2.68 -22.93 -32.16
C MET A 1 -2.77 -21.56 -32.83
N THR A 2 -3.19 -20.53 -32.12
CA THR A 2 -3.23 -19.17 -32.67
C THR A 2 -2.82 -18.20 -31.56
N PHE A 3 -1.56 -17.78 -31.60
CA PHE A 3 -0.98 -16.80 -30.68
C PHE A 3 -1.31 -15.40 -31.19
N VAL A 4 -1.99 -14.59 -30.38
CA VAL A 4 -2.20 -13.16 -30.65
C VAL A 4 -1.04 -12.39 -30.03
N ASN A 5 -0.15 -11.89 -30.91
CA ASN A 5 0.92 -10.97 -30.58
C ASN A 5 0.34 -9.56 -30.35
N LEU A 6 0.49 -9.00 -29.15
CA LEU A 6 0.29 -7.57 -28.91
C LEU A 6 1.65 -6.86 -28.94
N LEU A 7 1.87 -6.10 -30.01
CA LEU A 7 3.04 -5.28 -30.30
C LEU A 7 3.11 -4.06 -29.36
N LEU A 8 4.13 -3.98 -28.51
CA LEU A 8 4.65 -2.71 -28.00
C LEU A 8 5.91 -2.36 -28.81
N LYS A 9 5.71 -1.55 -29.86
CA LYS A 9 6.80 -0.86 -30.56
C LYS A 9 7.16 0.41 -29.78
N ASN A 10 8.24 0.39 -29.01
CA ASN A 10 9.32 1.37 -29.12
C ASN A 10 10.44 1.06 -28.11
N THR A 11 11.69 1.25 -28.54
CA THR A 11 12.97 0.98 -27.85
C THR A 11 13.58 -0.41 -28.10
N GLY A 12 14.70 -0.40 -28.83
CA GLY A 12 15.40 -1.55 -29.42
C GLY A 12 16.25 -2.37 -28.45
N ARG A 13 15.65 -2.99 -27.44
CA ARG A 13 16.24 -4.12 -26.72
C ARG A 13 15.19 -5.21 -26.55
N VAL A 14 15.35 -6.27 -27.32
CA VAL A 14 14.42 -7.41 -27.36
C VAL A 14 14.68 -8.30 -26.14
N ASN A 15 14.10 -7.95 -24.99
CA ASN A 15 14.03 -8.87 -23.85
C ASN A 15 12.75 -9.71 -24.00
N PHE A 16 12.87 -10.86 -24.65
CA PHE A 16 11.82 -11.89 -24.62
C PHE A 16 11.75 -12.48 -23.21
N VAL A 17 10.83 -12.00 -22.37
CA VAL A 17 10.43 -12.76 -21.19
C VAL A 17 9.45 -13.84 -21.65
N ARG A 18 9.98 -15.03 -21.95
CA ARG A 18 9.18 -16.25 -22.09
C ARG A 18 8.62 -16.58 -20.71
N PHE A 19 7.33 -16.35 -20.49
CA PHE A 19 6.63 -16.96 -19.36
C PHE A 19 6.38 -18.44 -19.66
N SER A 20 7.24 -19.28 -19.10
CA SER A 20 7.03 -20.72 -18.97
C SER A 20 5.94 -20.98 -17.92
N PRO A 21 5.11 -22.04 -18.03
CA PRO A 21 4.09 -22.39 -17.02
C PRO A 21 4.75 -23.03 -15.78
N ILE A 22 5.69 -22.32 -15.16
CA ILE A 22 6.44 -22.76 -13.99
C ILE A 22 6.08 -21.83 -12.84
N SER A 23 5.55 -22.45 -11.78
CA SER A 23 5.11 -21.88 -10.48
C SER A 23 3.72 -21.25 -10.49
N ARG A 24 2.75 -21.89 -9.80
CA ARG A 24 1.44 -21.32 -9.37
C ARG A 24 1.59 -20.39 -8.17
N SER A 25 2.74 -19.75 -8.04
CA SER A 25 3.04 -18.82 -6.95
C SER A 25 4.05 -17.80 -7.41
N VAL A 26 3.68 -16.52 -7.37
CA VAL A 26 4.61 -15.41 -7.49
C VAL A 26 4.91 -14.92 -6.08
N ALA A 27 6.19 -14.92 -5.71
CA ALA A 27 6.64 -14.41 -4.42
C ALA A 27 6.36 -12.90 -4.36
N LEU A 28 5.65 -12.47 -3.31
CA LEU A 28 5.32 -11.06 -3.07
C LEU A 28 6.51 -10.26 -2.53
N SER A 29 7.41 -10.92 -1.81
CA SER A 29 8.62 -10.37 -1.19
C SER A 29 9.63 -11.50 -0.95
N LYS A 30 10.92 -11.17 -0.76
CA LYS A 30 11.96 -12.15 -0.34
C LYS A 30 11.83 -12.60 1.12
N PHE A 31 10.97 -11.96 1.90
CA PHE A 31 10.83 -12.15 3.35
C PHE A 31 9.44 -12.60 3.80
N GLU A 32 8.50 -12.80 2.87
CA GLU A 32 7.15 -13.28 3.17
C GLU A 32 6.88 -14.60 2.43
N ASP A 33 6.61 -15.69 3.18
CA ASP A 33 6.28 -17.02 2.61
C ASP A 33 4.89 -17.06 1.92
N LYS A 34 4.17 -15.93 1.92
CA LYS A 34 2.85 -15.83 1.31
C LYS A 34 3.00 -15.61 -0.19
N THR A 35 2.56 -16.61 -0.93
CA THR A 35 2.46 -16.58 -2.38
C THR A 35 1.19 -15.83 -2.80
N LEU A 36 1.26 -15.06 -3.89
CA LEU A 36 0.09 -14.42 -4.47
C LEU A 36 -0.83 -15.51 -5.05
N ASP A 37 -2.02 -15.66 -4.50
CA ASP A 37 -3.02 -16.61 -4.96
C ASP A 37 -3.49 -16.25 -6.39
N TYR A 38 -3.37 -17.21 -7.32
CA TYR A 38 -3.75 -17.03 -8.72
C TYR A 38 -5.24 -16.70 -8.87
N ASP A 39 -6.09 -17.16 -7.95
CA ASP A 39 -7.54 -16.91 -7.99
C ASP A 39 -7.86 -15.42 -7.75
N LYS A 40 -7.05 -14.72 -6.95
CA LYS A 40 -7.17 -13.26 -6.75
C LYS A 40 -6.76 -12.47 -8.00
N LEU A 41 -5.73 -12.95 -8.70
CA LEU A 41 -5.31 -12.41 -10.00
C LEU A 41 -6.40 -12.63 -11.06
N GLU A 42 -6.96 -13.83 -11.13
CA GLU A 42 -8.03 -14.18 -12.08
C GLU A 42 -9.34 -13.42 -11.82
N HIS A 43 -9.74 -13.22 -10.56
CA HIS A 43 -10.93 -12.44 -10.23
C HIS A 43 -10.85 -11.02 -10.80
N ASN A 44 -9.71 -10.34 -10.63
CA ASN A 44 -9.49 -9.01 -11.19
C ASN A 44 -9.36 -9.03 -12.73
N LEU A 45 -8.72 -10.06 -13.31
CA LEU A 45 -8.61 -10.23 -14.76
C LEU A 45 -9.97 -10.46 -15.44
N ASN A 46 -10.86 -11.23 -14.83
CA ASN A 46 -12.20 -11.48 -15.37
C ASN A 46 -13.08 -10.23 -15.32
N ILE A 47 -12.90 -9.33 -14.34
CA ILE A 47 -13.55 -8.00 -14.33
C ILE A 47 -13.09 -7.14 -15.51
N VAL A 48 -11.87 -7.35 -16.02
CA VAL A 48 -11.27 -6.54 -17.09
C VAL A 48 -11.58 -7.09 -18.50
N LYS A 49 -11.70 -8.41 -18.67
CA LYS A 49 -11.79 -9.07 -19.98
C LYS A 49 -13.00 -8.63 -20.84
N ASP A 50 -14.15 -8.39 -20.25
CA ASP A 50 -15.39 -8.06 -20.98
C ASP A 50 -15.72 -6.56 -21.00
N ARG A 51 -14.80 -5.69 -20.56
CA ARG A 51 -15.09 -4.27 -20.39
C ARG A 51 -14.44 -3.38 -21.42
N LYS A 52 -15.19 -2.33 -21.79
CA LYS A 52 -14.73 -1.30 -22.71
C LYS A 52 -13.69 -0.41 -22.02
N CYS A 53 -12.44 -0.52 -22.46
CA CYS A 53 -11.31 0.27 -21.97
C CYS A 53 -11.67 1.77 -21.91
N CYS A 54 -11.34 2.41 -20.80
CA CYS A 54 -11.58 3.83 -20.53
C CYS A 54 -13.05 4.30 -20.55
N LYS A 55 -14.03 3.40 -20.45
CA LYS A 55 -15.47 3.77 -20.39
C LYS A 55 -16.24 3.19 -19.21
N SER A 56 -15.60 2.43 -18.33
CA SER A 56 -16.25 1.79 -17.20
C SER A 56 -15.39 1.83 -15.94
N TYR A 57 -16.02 2.03 -14.78
CA TYR A 57 -15.35 1.96 -13.48
C TYR A 57 -15.14 0.51 -13.04
N LEU A 58 -13.92 0.19 -12.61
CA LEU A 58 -13.59 -1.12 -12.04
C LEU A 58 -13.79 -1.07 -10.52
N MET A 59 -14.69 -1.90 -10.02
CA MET A 59 -14.95 -2.06 -8.59
C MET A 59 -13.99 -3.10 -8.03
N LEU A 60 -12.75 -2.69 -7.79
CA LEU A 60 -11.70 -3.56 -7.26
C LEU A 60 -11.86 -3.79 -5.76
N ARG A 61 -11.18 -4.83 -5.26
CA ARG A 61 -11.08 -5.15 -3.83
C ARG A 61 -9.60 -5.10 -3.42
N PRO A 62 -9.10 -3.94 -2.95
CA PRO A 62 -7.72 -3.83 -2.50
C PRO A 62 -7.43 -4.82 -1.35
N ASP A 63 -6.28 -5.49 -1.40
CA ASP A 63 -5.88 -6.46 -0.36
C ASP A 63 -5.43 -5.79 0.95
N ARG A 64 -4.90 -4.56 0.88
CA ARG A 64 -4.43 -3.80 2.04
C ARG A 64 -4.45 -2.29 1.77
N VAL A 65 -4.41 -1.51 2.83
CA VAL A 65 -4.33 -0.04 2.78
C VAL A 65 -3.11 0.44 3.57
N ALA A 66 -2.41 1.45 3.08
CA ALA A 66 -1.39 2.12 3.85
C ALA A 66 -1.54 3.63 3.72
N MET A 67 -1.32 4.33 4.83
CA MET A 67 -1.46 5.77 4.95
C MET A 67 -0.22 6.36 5.61
N GLN A 68 0.16 7.55 5.18
CA GLN A 68 1.21 8.36 5.80
C GLN A 68 0.57 9.42 6.70
N ASP A 69 1.21 9.81 7.79
CA ASP A 69 0.70 10.73 8.82
C ASP A 69 0.11 12.04 8.28
N ALA A 70 0.66 12.61 7.21
CA ALA A 70 0.11 13.80 6.57
C ALA A 70 -1.31 13.60 5.97
N THR A 71 -1.65 12.40 5.51
CA THR A 71 -2.97 12.09 4.92
C THR A 71 -3.84 11.19 5.81
N ALA A 72 -3.22 10.44 6.72
CA ALA A 72 -3.89 9.53 7.64
C ALA A 72 -4.83 10.26 8.59
N GLN A 73 -4.51 11.50 8.98
CA GLN A 73 -5.33 12.29 9.91
C GLN A 73 -6.76 12.41 9.41
N MET A 74 -6.95 12.94 8.19
CA MET A 74 -8.27 13.15 7.63
C MET A 74 -8.95 11.82 7.23
N ALA A 75 -8.18 10.85 6.75
CA ALA A 75 -8.71 9.52 6.41
C ALA A 75 -9.31 8.84 7.65
N LEU A 76 -8.64 8.91 8.80
CA LEU A 76 -9.15 8.34 10.05
C LEU A 76 -10.33 9.13 10.62
N LEU A 77 -10.35 10.46 10.48
CA LEU A 77 -11.53 11.26 10.87
C LEU A 77 -12.78 10.89 10.07
N GLN A 78 -12.63 10.67 8.76
CA GLN A 78 -13.72 10.18 7.91
C GLN A 78 -14.11 8.75 8.27
N PHE A 79 -13.14 7.89 8.59
CA PHE A 79 -13.42 6.53 9.05
C PHE A 79 -14.18 6.53 10.38
N ILE A 80 -13.79 7.35 11.35
CA ILE A 80 -14.51 7.56 12.61
C ILE A 80 -15.96 7.99 12.34
N SER A 81 -16.14 8.95 11.44
CA SER A 81 -17.47 9.46 11.05
C SER A 81 -18.34 8.43 10.35
N SER A 82 -17.75 7.40 9.73
CA SER A 82 -18.52 6.30 9.11
C SER A 82 -19.25 5.42 10.12
N GLY A 83 -18.86 5.48 11.41
CA GLY A 83 -19.44 4.64 12.47
C GLY A 83 -19.01 3.16 12.41
N LEU A 84 -18.09 2.80 11.51
CA LEU A 84 -17.58 1.43 11.42
C LEU A 84 -16.71 1.08 12.63
N PRO A 85 -16.83 -0.13 13.19
CA PRO A 85 -16.13 -0.50 14.42
C PRO A 85 -14.65 -0.82 14.22
N ARG A 86 -14.24 -1.24 13.02
CA ARG A 86 -12.86 -1.64 12.68
C ARG A 86 -12.62 -1.67 11.18
N VAL A 87 -11.37 -1.62 10.75
CA VAL A 87 -11.00 -1.74 9.33
C VAL A 87 -11.31 -3.12 8.76
N ALA A 88 -11.70 -3.16 7.48
CA ALA A 88 -12.08 -4.40 6.78
C ALA A 88 -10.88 -5.18 6.21
N VAL A 89 -9.79 -4.48 5.88
CA VAL A 89 -8.55 -5.08 5.33
C VAL A 89 -7.35 -4.62 6.15
N PRO A 90 -6.24 -5.39 6.17
CA PRO A 90 -5.01 -4.98 6.83
C PRO A 90 -4.62 -3.56 6.44
N SER A 91 -4.51 -2.70 7.45
CA SER A 91 -4.28 -1.27 7.26
C SER A 91 -3.12 -0.81 8.15
N THR A 92 -2.28 0.09 7.65
CA THR A 92 -1.15 0.64 8.42
C THR A 92 -1.03 2.15 8.28
N VAL A 93 -0.67 2.84 9.37
CA VAL A 93 -0.28 4.25 9.40
C VAL A 93 1.22 4.36 9.63
N HIS A 94 1.89 5.26 8.90
CA HIS A 94 3.33 5.52 8.98
C HIS A 94 3.59 7.00 9.30
N CYS A 95 4.39 7.26 10.33
CA CYS A 95 4.75 8.62 10.74
C CYS A 95 6.12 9.04 10.17
N ASP A 96 6.12 9.55 8.95
CA ASP A 96 7.32 9.92 8.20
C ASP A 96 7.31 11.34 7.61
N HIS A 97 6.17 12.04 7.51
CA HIS A 97 6.11 13.36 6.88
C HIS A 97 6.20 14.53 7.87
N LEU A 98 5.92 14.31 9.16
CA LEU A 98 5.90 15.38 10.17
C LEU A 98 7.24 15.58 10.89
N ILE A 99 8.34 15.05 10.34
CA ILE A 99 9.69 15.25 10.89
C ILE A 99 10.43 16.28 10.03
N GLU A 100 10.63 17.47 10.57
CA GLU A 100 11.38 18.54 9.90
C GLU A 100 12.89 18.33 10.04
N ALA A 101 13.61 18.32 8.92
CA ALA A 101 15.08 18.26 8.92
C ALA A 101 15.68 19.65 9.19
N LYS A 102 16.45 19.78 10.28
CA LYS A 102 17.10 21.04 10.67
C LYS A 102 18.46 20.84 11.33
N ASP A 103 18.49 20.16 12.47
CA ASP A 103 19.67 20.11 13.35
C ASP A 103 20.31 18.70 13.41
N GLY A 104 19.67 17.70 12.77
CA GLY A 104 20.16 16.33 12.66
C GLY A 104 19.16 15.29 13.18
N ALA A 105 19.28 14.04 12.71
CA ALA A 105 18.25 13.02 12.85
C ALA A 105 17.73 12.79 14.29
N GLY A 106 18.61 12.70 15.29
CA GLY A 106 18.20 12.49 16.68
C GLY A 106 17.47 13.70 17.28
N THR A 107 18.05 14.89 17.09
CA THR A 107 17.49 16.16 17.59
C THR A 107 16.15 16.47 16.91
N ASP A 108 16.09 16.29 15.60
CA ASP A 108 14.89 16.53 14.79
C ASP A 108 13.77 15.55 15.13
N LEU A 109 14.09 14.27 15.38
CA LEU A 109 13.09 13.28 15.80
C LEU A 109 12.51 13.62 17.19
N ASN A 110 13.36 14.00 18.15
CA ASN A 110 12.90 14.41 19.48
C ASN A 110 12.00 15.65 19.39
N ARG A 111 12.42 16.66 18.62
CA ARG A 111 11.63 17.88 18.38
C ARG A 111 10.30 17.59 17.70
N ALA A 112 10.27 16.65 16.74
CA ALA A 112 9.05 16.23 16.08
C ALA A 112 8.11 15.49 17.05
N ASN A 113 8.64 14.63 17.92
CA ASN A 113 7.85 13.94 18.94
C ASN A 113 7.19 14.91 19.92
N ASP A 114 7.84 16.03 20.24
CA ASP A 114 7.25 17.06 21.10
C ASP A 114 6.26 17.95 20.34
N SER A 115 6.65 18.46 19.16
CA SER A 115 5.85 19.43 18.39
C SER A 115 4.59 18.81 17.79
N ASN A 116 4.66 17.55 17.36
CA ASN A 116 3.54 16.83 16.73
C ASN A 116 2.93 15.77 17.65
N LYS A 117 3.18 15.88 18.96
CA LYS A 117 2.74 14.90 19.96
C LYS A 117 1.24 14.60 19.86
N GLU A 118 0.41 15.63 19.75
CA GLU A 118 -1.04 15.50 19.63
C GLU A 118 -1.44 14.64 18.43
N VAL A 119 -0.83 14.89 17.28
CA VAL A 119 -1.10 14.15 16.05
C VAL A 119 -0.66 12.69 16.20
N TYR A 120 0.51 12.44 16.76
CA TYR A 120 1.01 11.07 16.97
C TYR A 120 0.16 10.30 17.98
N GLU A 121 -0.29 10.94 19.06
CA GLU A 121 -1.18 10.33 20.05
C GLU A 121 -2.57 10.05 19.47
N PHE A 122 -3.12 10.95 18.65
CA PHE A 122 -4.34 10.72 17.90
C PHE A 122 -4.21 9.52 16.95
N LEU A 123 -3.18 9.50 16.11
CA LEU A 123 -2.97 8.42 15.15
C LEU A 123 -2.72 7.09 15.85
N ALA A 124 -1.94 7.05 16.93
CA ALA A 124 -1.69 5.84 17.70
C ALA A 124 -2.97 5.30 18.36
N SER A 125 -3.74 6.17 19.03
CA SER A 125 -4.96 5.77 19.73
C SER A 125 -6.08 5.35 18.77
N ALA A 126 -6.28 6.08 17.67
CA ALA A 126 -7.22 5.71 16.62
C ALA A 126 -6.81 4.39 15.96
N SER A 127 -5.52 4.20 15.69
CA SER A 127 -5.02 2.96 15.09
C SER A 127 -5.27 1.75 16.00
N ALA A 128 -4.99 1.89 17.29
CA ALA A 128 -5.27 0.86 18.28
C ALA A 128 -6.77 0.53 18.38
N LYS A 129 -7.64 1.56 18.35
CA LYS A 129 -9.10 1.38 18.42
C LYS A 129 -9.68 0.64 17.22
N TYR A 130 -9.21 0.94 16.01
CA TYR A 130 -9.80 0.43 14.77
C TYR A 130 -9.07 -0.78 14.16
N GLY A 131 -8.01 -1.27 14.82
CA GLY A 131 -7.25 -2.45 14.37
C GLY A 131 -6.29 -2.15 13.22
N ILE A 132 -5.65 -0.99 13.25
CA ILE A 132 -4.71 -0.50 12.24
C ILE A 132 -3.29 -0.61 12.82
N GLY A 133 -2.34 -1.10 12.03
CA GLY A 133 -0.93 -1.12 12.41
C GLY A 133 -0.36 0.30 12.47
N PHE A 134 0.44 0.61 13.49
CA PHE A 134 0.99 1.95 13.70
C PHE A 134 2.52 1.91 13.72
N TRP A 135 3.14 2.56 12.75
CA TRP A 135 4.58 2.75 12.66
C TRP A 135 4.95 4.12 13.20
N LYS A 136 5.66 4.12 14.33
CA LYS A 136 6.03 5.32 15.11
C LYS A 136 6.94 6.27 14.31
N PRO A 137 7.02 7.55 14.72
CA PRO A 137 7.98 8.49 14.17
C PRO A 137 9.40 7.91 14.19
N GLY A 138 10.11 8.02 13.06
CA GLY A 138 11.46 7.47 12.90
C GLY A 138 11.53 5.99 12.51
N SER A 139 10.40 5.31 12.29
CA SER A 139 10.40 3.90 11.81
C SER A 139 10.85 3.75 10.35
N GLY A 140 10.89 4.85 9.60
CA GLY A 140 11.28 4.89 8.20
C GLY A 140 10.18 5.41 7.29
N ILE A 141 10.56 5.71 6.04
CA ILE A 141 9.64 6.23 5.01
C ILE A 141 8.67 5.13 4.59
N ILE A 142 7.39 5.47 4.44
CA ILE A 142 6.29 4.53 4.18
C ILE A 142 6.58 3.54 3.03
N HIS A 143 7.10 4.04 1.90
CA HIS A 143 7.39 3.23 0.72
C HIS A 143 8.63 2.33 0.90
N GLN A 144 9.53 2.66 1.83
CA GLN A 144 10.65 1.80 2.18
C GLN A 144 10.19 0.66 3.10
N VAL A 145 9.30 0.97 4.05
CA VAL A 145 8.79 0.01 5.06
C VAL A 145 7.81 -0.99 4.45
N ILE A 146 7.04 -0.57 3.44
CA ILE A 146 6.00 -1.41 2.81
C ILE A 146 6.56 -2.41 1.78
N VAL A 147 7.73 -2.15 1.22
CA VAL A 147 8.36 -3.02 0.20
C VAL A 147 9.05 -4.24 0.84
N ILE A 148 9.11 -4.30 2.17
CA ILE A 148 9.71 -5.38 2.95
C ILE A 148 8.75 -6.58 3.03
#